data_AF-A0A7S8A7W1-F1
#
_entry.id   AF-A0A7S8A7W1-F1
#
_cell.length_a   1.000
_cell.length_b   1.000
_cell.length_c   1.000
_cell.angle_alpha   90.00
_cell.angle_beta   90.00
_cell.angle_gamma   90.00
#
_symmetry.space_group_name_H-M   'P 1'
#
loop_
_entity.id
_entity.type
_entity.pdbx_description
1 polymer ?
#
loop_
_entity_poly.entity_id
_entity_poly.type
_entity_poly.pdbx_seq_one_letter_code
_entity_poly.pdbx_strand_id
1 'polypeptide(L)' 'MPLSALLARIRKLVPRSDDRHYDEIVRNFGVGTLHPPPTPMSDRELARAIAEFLKDKPSSESVAALGRRLDPSSPV' A
#
# COMPACT_ATOMS: atom_id res chain seq x y z
N MET A 1 1.34 13.21 5.75
CA MET A 1 2.44 13.00 4.79
C MET A 1 1.87 13.11 3.38
N PRO A 2 2.54 13.74 2.40
CA PRO A 2 2.07 13.77 1.01
C PRO A 2 2.02 12.35 0.39
N LEU A 3 1.03 12.08 -0.47
CA LEU A 3 0.90 10.79 -1.17
C LEU A 3 2.16 10.41 -1.96
N SER A 4 2.81 11.39 -2.62
CA SER A 4 4.06 11.18 -3.35
C SER A 4 5.20 10.66 -2.47
N ALA A 5 5.32 11.16 -1.24
CA ALA A 5 6.33 10.70 -0.28
C ALA A 5 6.04 9.26 0.19
N LEU A 6 4.76 8.90 0.37
CA LEU A 6 4.36 7.54 0.69
C LEU A 6 4.68 6.59 -0.47
N LEU A 7 4.32 6.94 -1.70
CA LEU A 7 4.61 6.13 -2.90
C LEU A 7 6.11 5.95 -3.11
N ALA A 8 6.93 6.96 -2.81
CA ALA A 8 8.39 6.84 -2.85
C ALA A 8 8.93 5.87 -1.80
N ARG A 9 8.35 5.85 -0.59
CA ARG A 9 8.69 4.87 0.46
C ARG A 9 8.28 3.45 0.04
N ILE A 10 7.06 3.27 -0.48
CA ILE A 10 6.56 1.98 -0.97
C ILE A 10 7.44 1.45 -2.12
N ARG A 11 7.86 2.31 -3.06
CA ARG A 11 8.70 1.88 -4.19
C ARG A 11 10.03 1.26 -3.76
N LYS A 12 10.58 1.71 -2.63
CA LYS A 12 11.81 1.14 -2.04
C LYS A 12 11.60 -0.25 -1.43
N LEU A 13 10.35 -0.58 -1.09
CA LEU A 13 9.98 -1.83 -0.43
C LEU A 13 9.48 -2.91 -1.41
N VAL A 14 9.02 -2.51 -2.60
CA VAL A 14 8.58 -3.44 -3.65
C VAL A 14 9.74 -3.77 -4.58
N PRO A 15 10.16 -5.05 -4.70
CA PRO A 15 11.18 -5.48 -5.65
C PRO A 15 10.78 -5.13 -7.09
N ARG A 16 11.76 -4.82 -7.95
CA ARG A 16 11.49 -4.53 -9.37
C ARG A 16 10.89 -5.72 -10.14
N SER A 17 11.10 -6.94 -9.67
CA SER A 17 10.46 -8.14 -10.23
C SER A 17 8.93 -8.14 -10.02
N ASP A 18 8.44 -7.37 -9.04
CA ASP A 18 7.04 -7.32 -8.62
C ASP A 18 6.42 -5.95 -8.96
N ASP A 19 6.82 -5.35 -10.08
CA ASP A 19 6.30 -4.04 -10.51
C ASP A 19 4.76 -4.07 -10.68
N ARG A 20 4.15 -5.24 -10.96
CA ARG A 20 2.68 -5.39 -11.00
C ARG A 20 2.02 -5.06 -9.66
N HIS A 21 2.62 -5.43 -8.54
CA HIS A 21 2.11 -5.07 -7.21
C HIS A 21 2.23 -3.57 -6.97
N TYR A 22 3.33 -2.96 -7.40
CA TYR A 22 3.51 -1.52 -7.29
C TYR A 22 2.48 -0.74 -8.13
N ASP A 23 2.26 -1.16 -9.37
CA ASP A 23 1.29 -0.53 -10.27
C ASP A 23 -0.14 -0.65 -9.72
N GLU A 24 -0.49 -1.80 -9.15
CA GLU A 24 -1.80 -1.98 -8.52
C GLU A 24 -1.98 -1.05 -7.31
N ILE A 25 -0.94 -0.85 -6.49
CA ILE A 25 -0.98 0.12 -5.38
C ILE A 25 -1.22 1.54 -5.92
N VAL A 26 -0.45 1.97 -6.93
CA VAL A 26 -0.58 3.30 -7.54
C VAL A 26 -1.98 3.51 -8.10
N ARG A 27 -2.49 2.51 -8.83
CA ARG A 27 -3.84 2.52 -9.40
C ARG A 27 -4.91 2.69 -8.32
N ASN A 28 -4.81 1.93 -7.23
CA ASN A 28 -5.81 1.96 -6.16
C ASN A 28 -5.78 3.24 -5.32
N PHE A 29 -4.63 3.90 -5.20
CA PHE A 29 -4.59 5.29 -4.71
C PHE A 29 -5.25 6.27 -5.70
N GLY A 30 -5.04 6.08 -7.00
CA GLY A 30 -5.62 6.94 -8.04
C GLY A 30 -7.15 6.88 -8.13
N VAL A 31 -7.75 5.72 -7.87
CA VAL A 31 -9.22 5.55 -7.87
C VAL A 31 -9.87 5.72 -6.49
N GLY A 32 -9.09 5.99 -5.43
CA GLY A 32 -9.60 6.21 -4.08
C GLY A 32 -9.97 4.93 -3.30
N THR A 33 -9.53 3.76 -3.75
CA THR A 33 -9.68 2.51 -2.98
C THR A 33 -8.67 2.45 -1.82
N LEU A 34 -7.46 2.98 -2.04
CA LEU A 34 -6.45 3.14 -0.99
C LEU A 34 -6.37 4.60 -0.56
N HIS A 35 -6.32 4.80 0.75
CA HIS A 35 -6.14 6.10 1.37
C HIS A 35 -4.78 6.18 2.07
N PRO A 36 -4.12 7.35 2.05
CA PRO A 36 -2.93 7.56 2.87
C PRO A 36 -3.28 7.35 4.34
N PRO A 37 -2.35 6.81 5.15
CA PRO A 37 -2.58 6.62 6.57
C PRO A 37 -2.92 7.97 7.24
N PRO A 38 -3.99 8.06 8.05
CA PRO A 38 -4.41 9.31 8.69
C PRO A 38 -3.38 9.80 9.72
N THR A 39 -2.60 8.88 10.28
CA THR A 39 -1.46 9.18 11.15
C THR A 39 -0.14 8.75 10.49
N PRO A 40 1.00 9.39 10.81
CA PRO A 40 2.28 8.98 10.28
C PRO A 40 2.65 7.56 10.73
N MET A 41 2.74 6.64 9.77
CA MET A 41 3.19 5.27 9.99
C MET A 41 4.72 5.17 9.91
N SER A 42 5.32 4.36 10.80
CA SER A 42 6.76 4.07 10.79
C SER A 42 7.19 3.26 9.55
N ASP A 43 8.46 3.32 9.19
CA ASP A 43 9.00 2.51 8.08
C ASP A 43 8.84 1.00 8.32
N ARG A 44 8.89 0.55 9.58
CA ARG A 44 8.72 -0.85 9.95
C ARG A 44 7.28 -1.33 9.73
N GLU A 45 6.30 -0.54 10.14
CA GLU A 45 4.89 -0.84 9.92
C GLU A 45 4.56 -0.86 8.42
N LEU A 46 5.10 0.11 7.66
CA LEU A 46 4.92 0.17 6.21
C LEU A 46 5.57 -1.05 5.53
N ALA A 47 6.81 -1.38 5.88
CA ALA A 47 7.51 -2.55 5.35
C ALA A 47 6.73 -3.83 5.61
N ARG A 48 6.15 -3.99 6.82
CA ARG A 48 5.31 -5.14 7.15
C ARG A 48 4.03 -5.17 6.31
N ALA A 49 3.35 -4.05 6.14
CA ALA A 49 2.14 -3.98 5.32
C ALA A 49 2.40 -4.38 3.86
N ILE A 50 3.48 -3.85 3.28
CA ILE A 50 3.90 -4.17 1.91
C ILE A 50 4.36 -5.63 1.80
N ALA A 51 5.20 -6.12 2.71
CA ALA A 51 5.68 -7.50 2.68
C ALA A 51 4.53 -8.52 2.75
N GLU A 52 3.45 -8.21 3.47
CA GLU A 52 2.29 -9.07 3.51
C GLU A 52 1.43 -8.97 2.25
N PHE A 53 1.29 -7.77 1.65
CA PHE A 53 0.65 -7.60 0.34
C PHE A 53 1.38 -8.36 -0.78
N LEU A 54 2.71 -8.41 -0.73
CA LEU A 54 3.54 -9.10 -1.72
C LEU A 54 3.43 -10.64 -1.65
N LYS A 55 2.88 -11.22 -0.57
CA LYS A 55 2.71 -12.67 -0.45
C LYS A 55 1.64 -13.21 -1.38
N ASP A 56 0.62 -12.41 -1.64
CA ASP A 56 -0.52 -12.79 -2.46
C ASP A 56 -0.40 -12.15 -3.85
N LYS A 57 -1.13 -12.69 -4.82
CA LYS A 57 -1.28 -12.01 -6.11
C LYS A 57 -2.04 -10.69 -5.92
N PRO A 58 -1.76 -9.64 -6.71
CA PRO A 58 -2.56 -8.41 -6.68
C PRO A 58 -4.02 -8.76 -7.01
N SER A 59 -4.92 -8.47 -6.09
CA SER A 59 -6.36 -8.74 -6.19
C SER A 59 -7.12 -7.72 -5.34
N SER A 60 -8.43 -7.59 -5.56
CA SER A 60 -9.26 -6.69 -4.74
C SER A 60 -9.18 -7.02 -3.25
N GLU A 61 -9.03 -8.31 -2.90
CA GLU A 61 -8.91 -8.76 -1.52
C GLU A 61 -7.56 -8.36 -0.90
N SER A 62 -6.44 -8.58 -1.61
CA SER A 62 -5.12 -8.21 -1.11
C SER A 62 -4.96 -6.68 -1.02
N VAL A 63 -5.57 -5.94 -1.94
CA VAL A 63 -5.65 -4.47 -1.89
C VAL A 63 -6.48 -4.00 -0.70
N ALA A 64 -7.65 -4.60 -0.44
CA ALA A 64 -8.47 -4.24 0.72
C ALA A 64 -7.74 -4.56 2.04
N ALA A 65 -6.99 -5.66 2.10
CA ALA A 65 -6.15 -6.00 3.25
C ALA A 65 -5.00 -5.00 3.45
N LEU A 66 -4.38 -4.51 2.37
CA LEU A 66 -3.41 -3.42 2.43
C LEU A 66 -4.09 -2.12 2.90
N GLY A 67 -5.25 -1.78 2.36
CA GLY A 67 -6.05 -0.61 2.74
C GLY A 67 -6.32 -0.54 4.24
N ARG A 68 -6.80 -1.63 4.83
CA ARG A 68 -7.04 -1.72 6.30
C ARG A 68 -5.78 -1.51 7.15
N ARG A 69 -4.59 -1.78 6.61
CA ARG A 69 -3.32 -1.58 7.33
C ARG A 69 -2.80 -0.16 7.19
N LEU A 70 -3.03 0.44 6.02
CA LEU A 70 -2.70 1.84 5.80
C LEU A 70 -3.66 2.74 6.58
N ASP A 71 -4.95 2.46 6.47
CA ASP A 71 -5.99 3.21 7.15
C ASP A 71 -6.97 2.24 7.83
N PRO A 72 -6.78 1.94 9.13
CA PRO A 72 -7.70 1.12 9.90
C PRO A 72 -9.05 1.80 10.16
N SER A 73 -9.17 3.10 9.88
CA SER A 73 -10.42 3.86 9.98
C SER A 73 -11.21 3.89 8.67
N SER A 74 -10.63 3.41 7.56
CA SER A 74 -11.34 3.33 6.28
C SER A 74 -12.39 2.21 6.34
N PRO A 75 -13.69 2.51 6.15
CA PRO A 75 -14.70 1.47 5.98
C PRO A 75 -14.41 0.71 4.68
N VAL A 76 -14.46 -0.62 4.76
CA VAL A 76 -14.39 -1.53 3.61
C VAL A 76 -15.72 -1.64 2.90
#